data_AF-A0A8T5UAT1-F1
#
_entry.id   AF-A0A8T5UAT1-F1
#
_cell.length_a   1.000
_cell.length_b   1.000
_cell.length_c   1.000
_cell.angle_alpha   90.00
_cell.angle_beta   90.00
_cell.angle_gamma   90.00
#
_symmetry.space_group_name_H-M   'P 1'
#
loop_
_entity.id
_entity.type
_entity.pdbx_description
1 polymer ?
#
loop_
_entity_poly.entity_id
_entity_poly.type
_entity_poly.pdbx_seq_one_letter_code
_entity_poly.pdbx_strand_id
1 'polypeptide(L)'
;MGKNHTEEERNDEEELDNHVSNDNMEDIFDKNIDNLVKKQIDSKRVKNIDQTKKRATVDSVFDERMYLQVRKLLKSGILSRIEGIISAGKEANVYLAYGQNNKEYAVKIYKIDTNTSKWMRNYIIGDPRFKKVPNNVSKIIYLWASKEFKNLKRAYREGLSVPEPLYIKNNILIMDYIGFGSIPAPKLKDIKFPKDPIKLLNEILYFIKNLYQKAALVHGDLSEFNILYHNQKPVIIDISQAVTIHHPKAEVFLVRDITNIFNYFDTIGVEVPNREDFYYEVINLE
;
A
#
# COMPACT_ATOMS: atom_id res chain seq x y z
N MET A 1 42.08 64.17 -19.08
CA MET A 1 43.04 63.47 -19.96
C MET A 1 43.21 62.06 -19.40
N GLY A 2 42.90 61.01 -20.16
CA GLY A 2 43.01 59.62 -19.73
C GLY A 2 41.66 58.88 -19.74
N LYS A 3 41.42 58.12 -20.82
CA LYS A 3 40.24 57.27 -21.06
C LYS A 3 40.39 55.91 -20.38
N ASN A 4 39.24 55.26 -20.17
CA ASN A 4 38.91 53.83 -20.30
C ASN A 4 37.99 53.42 -19.13
N HIS A 5 36.66 53.45 -19.30
CA HIS A 5 35.84 52.34 -19.83
C HIS A 5 36.19 50.99 -19.23
N THR A 6 35.44 50.60 -18.21
CA THR A 6 35.33 49.24 -17.68
C THR A 6 33.87 48.82 -17.79
N GLU A 7 33.62 48.04 -18.84
CA GLU A 7 32.84 46.79 -18.86
C GLU A 7 31.47 46.78 -18.15
N GLU A 8 30.44 47.09 -18.94
CA GLU A 8 29.12 46.46 -18.86
C GLU A 8 29.25 45.00 -19.36
N GLU A 9 29.32 44.04 -18.44
CA GLU A 9 29.07 42.64 -18.79
C GLU A 9 27.57 42.36 -18.69
N ARG A 10 26.99 42.12 -19.87
CA ARG A 10 25.64 41.61 -20.10
C ARG A 10 25.59 40.18 -19.58
N ASN A 11 24.74 39.91 -18.59
CA ASN A 11 24.28 38.56 -18.32
C ASN A 11 23.04 38.32 -19.16
N ASP A 12 23.23 37.58 -20.25
CA ASP A 12 22.18 36.91 -21.01
C ASP A 12 21.57 35.82 -20.10
N GLU A 13 20.46 36.14 -19.43
CA GLU A 13 19.54 35.11 -18.93
C GLU A 13 18.71 34.63 -20.12
N GLU A 14 19.20 33.58 -20.80
CA GLU A 14 18.35 32.74 -21.65
C GLU A 14 17.25 32.14 -20.76
N GLU A 15 16.05 32.72 -20.84
CA GLU A 15 14.80 32.05 -20.48
C GLU A 15 14.67 30.78 -21.33
N LEU A 16 15.12 29.65 -20.78
CA LEU A 16 14.79 28.32 -21.30
C LEU A 16 13.32 28.05 -20.98
N ASP A 17 12.50 28.52 -21.90
CA ASP A 17 11.07 28.32 -22.04
C ASP A 17 10.75 26.82 -22.11
N ASN A 18 10.63 26.18 -20.95
CA ASN A 18 10.14 24.80 -20.81
C ASN A 18 8.60 24.77 -20.87
N HIS A 19 8.03 25.35 -21.92
CA HIS A 19 6.70 25.04 -22.37
C HIS A 19 6.70 23.71 -23.15
N VAL A 20 6.96 22.60 -22.44
CA VAL A 20 6.52 21.29 -22.93
C VAL A 20 5.00 21.30 -22.87
N SER A 21 4.39 21.54 -24.02
CA SER A 21 2.95 21.66 -24.22
C SER A 21 2.24 20.47 -23.59
N ASN A 22 1.23 20.74 -22.75
CA ASN A 22 0.37 19.72 -22.11
C ASN A 22 -0.17 18.70 -23.13
N ASP A 23 -0.37 19.14 -24.38
CA ASP A 23 -0.84 18.34 -25.51
C ASP A 23 0.13 17.21 -25.92
N ASN A 24 1.45 17.44 -25.85
CA ASN A 24 2.44 16.41 -26.18
C ASN A 24 2.55 15.33 -25.11
N MET A 25 2.22 15.66 -23.86
CA MET A 25 2.22 14.71 -22.74
C MET A 25 0.93 13.89 -22.69
N GLU A 26 -0.23 14.50 -23.02
CA GLU A 26 -1.49 13.78 -23.27
C GLU A 26 -1.32 12.78 -24.44
N ASP A 27 -0.64 13.15 -25.53
CA ASP A 27 -0.41 12.26 -26.69
C ASP A 27 0.51 11.06 -26.39
N ILE A 28 1.57 11.25 -25.59
CA ILE A 28 2.48 10.16 -25.18
C ILE A 28 1.78 9.23 -24.18
N PHE A 29 0.91 9.78 -23.34
CA PHE A 29 0.19 9.04 -22.30
C PHE A 29 -1.00 8.25 -22.84
N ASP A 30 -1.83 8.87 -23.70
CA ASP A 30 -2.87 8.18 -24.44
C ASP A 30 -2.24 7.09 -25.31
N LYS A 31 -1.06 7.30 -25.92
CA LYS A 31 -0.32 6.20 -26.59
C LYS A 31 0.10 5.06 -25.66
N ASN A 32 0.55 5.31 -24.44
CA ASN A 32 1.01 4.26 -23.52
C ASN A 32 -0.15 3.48 -22.88
N ILE A 33 -1.22 4.17 -22.50
CA ILE A 33 -2.48 3.59 -22.06
C ILE A 33 -3.15 2.85 -23.23
N ASP A 34 -3.24 3.47 -24.41
CA ASP A 34 -3.77 2.85 -25.62
C ASP A 34 -2.92 1.66 -26.05
N ASN A 35 -1.61 1.63 -25.78
CA ASN A 35 -0.79 0.46 -26.02
C ASN A 35 -1.09 -0.67 -25.02
N LEU A 36 -1.43 -0.35 -23.77
CA LEU A 36 -1.94 -1.31 -22.79
C LEU A 36 -3.32 -1.85 -23.19
N VAL A 37 -4.22 -0.98 -23.66
CA VAL A 37 -5.59 -1.30 -24.09
C VAL A 37 -5.63 -1.95 -25.48
N LYS A 38 -4.80 -1.55 -26.45
CA LYS A 38 -4.66 -2.20 -27.78
C LYS A 38 -4.07 -3.59 -27.64
N LYS A 39 -3.06 -3.80 -26.78
CA LYS A 39 -2.61 -5.15 -26.42
C LYS A 39 -3.75 -6.03 -25.87
N GLN A 40 -4.75 -5.43 -25.23
CA GLN A 40 -5.97 -6.09 -24.74
C GLN A 40 -6.96 -6.46 -25.86
N ILE A 41 -7.05 -5.68 -26.93
CA ILE A 41 -7.93 -5.93 -28.08
C ILE A 41 -7.30 -6.95 -29.05
N ASP A 42 -5.99 -6.83 -29.32
CA ASP A 42 -5.27 -7.72 -30.23
C ASP A 42 -5.08 -9.13 -29.64
N SER A 43 -4.94 -9.26 -28.32
CA SER A 43 -4.89 -10.56 -27.63
C SER A 43 -6.22 -11.32 -27.63
N LYS A 44 -7.36 -10.66 -27.89
CA LYS A 44 -8.65 -11.32 -28.14
C LYS A 44 -8.80 -11.88 -29.56
N ARG A 45 -7.93 -11.49 -30.51
CA ARG A 45 -7.99 -11.92 -31.92
C ARG A 45 -6.99 -13.02 -32.29
N VAL A 46 -5.94 -13.26 -31.50
CA VAL A 46 -4.93 -14.27 -31.82
C VAL A 46 -4.99 -15.42 -30.80
N LYS A 47 -5.61 -16.53 -31.24
CA LYS A 47 -5.42 -17.84 -30.60
C LYS A 47 -3.94 -18.24 -30.77
N ASN A 48 -3.40 -18.77 -29.67
CA ASN A 48 -2.13 -19.50 -29.53
C ASN A 48 -0.86 -18.67 -29.36
N ILE A 49 -0.30 -18.72 -28.14
CA ILE A 49 1.05 -19.24 -27.78
C ILE A 49 1.51 -18.59 -26.45
N ASP A 50 1.48 -19.43 -25.41
CA ASP A 50 2.38 -19.53 -24.25
C ASP A 50 3.09 -18.29 -23.64
N GLN A 51 2.30 -17.32 -23.13
CA GLN A 51 2.76 -16.27 -22.19
C GLN A 51 1.71 -15.93 -21.11
N THR A 52 1.01 -16.94 -20.60
CA THR A 52 -0.31 -16.79 -19.93
C THR A 52 -0.30 -16.33 -18.47
N LYS A 53 0.85 -16.28 -17.75
CA LYS A 53 0.83 -15.97 -16.30
C LYS A 53 1.03 -14.50 -15.92
N LYS A 54 1.78 -13.71 -16.71
CA LYS A 54 2.02 -12.27 -16.42
C LYS A 54 0.98 -11.32 -17.04
N ARG A 55 0.33 -11.71 -18.16
CA ARG A 55 -0.69 -10.89 -18.84
C ARG A 55 -2.06 -10.95 -18.16
N ALA A 56 -2.49 -12.12 -17.70
CA ALA A 56 -3.80 -12.31 -17.05
C ALA A 56 -3.97 -11.54 -15.72
N THR A 57 -2.89 -11.11 -15.08
CA THR A 57 -2.91 -10.45 -13.77
C THR A 57 -3.15 -8.95 -13.86
N VAL A 58 -2.64 -8.28 -14.91
CA VAL A 58 -2.89 -6.86 -15.21
C VAL A 58 -4.34 -6.65 -15.66
N ASP A 59 -4.89 -7.60 -16.43
CA ASP A 59 -6.25 -7.53 -17.00
C ASP A 59 -7.40 -7.69 -15.98
N SER A 60 -7.15 -8.19 -14.77
CA SER A 60 -8.24 -8.55 -13.84
C SER A 60 -8.90 -7.37 -13.10
N VAL A 61 -8.28 -6.19 -13.07
CA VAL A 61 -8.75 -5.06 -12.24
C VAL A 61 -8.99 -3.78 -13.04
N PHE A 62 -8.43 -3.68 -14.25
CA PHE A 62 -8.57 -2.52 -15.13
C PHE A 62 -9.72 -2.75 -16.12
N ASP A 63 -10.95 -2.49 -15.67
CA ASP A 63 -12.11 -2.30 -16.55
C ASP A 63 -12.22 -0.82 -16.99
N GLU A 64 -13.15 -0.53 -17.90
CA GLU A 64 -13.39 0.84 -18.41
C GLU A 64 -13.68 1.84 -17.27
N ARG A 65 -14.36 1.40 -16.22
CA ARG A 65 -14.64 2.23 -15.05
C ARG A 65 -13.37 2.55 -14.27
N MET A 66 -12.50 1.57 -14.07
CA MET A 66 -11.22 1.75 -13.39
C MET A 66 -10.31 2.68 -14.19
N TYR A 67 -10.30 2.55 -15.51
CA TYR A 67 -9.59 3.47 -16.41
C TYR A 67 -10.03 4.93 -16.19
N LEU A 68 -11.35 5.20 -16.20
CA LEU A 68 -11.88 6.54 -15.95
C LEU A 68 -11.51 7.08 -14.56
N GLN A 69 -11.42 6.22 -13.54
CA GLN A 69 -11.02 6.63 -12.20
C GLN A 69 -9.53 7.00 -12.13
N VAL A 70 -8.64 6.19 -12.72
CA VAL A 70 -7.22 6.52 -12.79
C VAL A 70 -7.00 7.81 -13.56
N ARG A 71 -7.67 7.98 -14.71
CA ARG A 71 -7.56 9.22 -15.50
C ARG A 71 -7.93 10.45 -14.69
N LYS A 72 -8.95 10.37 -13.83
CA LYS A 72 -9.33 11.47 -12.92
C LYS A 72 -8.24 11.78 -11.88
N LEU A 73 -7.58 10.75 -11.33
CA LEU A 73 -6.50 10.94 -10.35
C LEU A 73 -5.27 11.62 -10.95
N LEU A 74 -4.97 11.31 -12.20
CA LEU A 74 -3.89 11.96 -12.95
C LEU A 74 -4.24 13.41 -13.26
N LYS A 75 -5.46 13.65 -13.78
CA LYS A 75 -5.94 15.02 -14.06
C LYS A 75 -6.03 15.90 -12.81
N SER A 76 -6.27 15.32 -11.63
CA SER A 76 -6.28 16.08 -10.37
C SER A 76 -4.87 16.41 -9.84
N GLY A 77 -3.81 15.91 -10.48
CA GLY A 77 -2.42 16.14 -10.03
C GLY A 77 -2.01 15.36 -8.78
N ILE A 78 -2.84 14.43 -8.29
CA ILE A 78 -2.51 13.58 -7.14
C ILE A 78 -1.41 12.59 -7.54
N LEU A 79 -1.53 12.05 -8.75
CA LEU A 79 -0.51 11.22 -9.39
C LEU A 79 -0.07 11.89 -10.70
N SER A 80 1.20 11.76 -11.06
CA SER A 80 1.75 12.13 -12.36
C SER A 80 1.76 10.95 -13.33
N ARG A 81 2.03 9.73 -12.84
CA ARG A 81 1.97 8.49 -13.62
C ARG A 81 1.74 7.27 -12.75
N ILE A 82 1.20 6.20 -13.34
CA ILE A 82 1.14 4.87 -12.75
C ILE A 82 2.02 3.94 -13.58
N GLU A 83 2.88 3.19 -12.90
CA GLU A 83 3.79 2.20 -13.46
C GLU A 83 3.34 0.76 -13.16
N GLY A 84 4.24 -0.20 -13.41
CA GLY A 84 3.97 -1.63 -13.36
C GLY A 84 3.45 -2.13 -12.01
N ILE A 85 2.92 -3.36 -12.06
CA ILE A 85 2.41 -4.07 -10.88
C ILE A 85 3.56 -4.43 -9.92
N ILE A 86 3.43 -4.01 -8.67
CA ILE A 86 4.32 -4.39 -7.55
C ILE A 86 3.92 -5.76 -7.02
N SER A 87 2.62 -5.96 -6.82
CA SER A 87 2.08 -7.18 -6.21
C SER A 87 0.71 -7.51 -6.79
N ALA A 88 0.53 -8.76 -7.20
CA ALA A 88 -0.76 -9.31 -7.61
C ALA A 88 -1.29 -10.22 -6.50
N GLY A 89 -2.36 -9.78 -5.85
CA GLY A 89 -3.01 -10.54 -4.78
C GLY A 89 -4.35 -11.13 -5.21
N LYS A 90 -4.91 -12.00 -4.38
CA LYS A 90 -6.26 -12.52 -4.56
C LYS A 90 -7.32 -11.41 -4.46
N GLU A 91 -7.08 -10.44 -3.58
CA GLU A 91 -8.08 -9.44 -3.19
C GLU A 91 -7.82 -8.06 -3.80
N ALA A 92 -6.55 -7.75 -4.07
CA ALA A 92 -6.13 -6.48 -4.61
C ALA A 92 -4.85 -6.65 -5.43
N ASN A 93 -4.64 -5.75 -6.37
CA ASN A 93 -3.34 -5.53 -6.99
C ASN A 93 -2.75 -4.22 -6.48
N VAL A 94 -1.44 -4.17 -6.33
CA VAL A 94 -0.69 -2.98 -5.92
C VAL A 94 0.21 -2.55 -7.08
N TYR A 95 0.14 -1.29 -7.46
CA TYR A 95 0.90 -0.69 -8.56
C TYR A 95 1.83 0.38 -8.02
N LEU A 96 3.01 0.50 -8.64
CA LEU A 96 3.88 1.63 -8.40
C LEU A 96 3.28 2.84 -9.11
N ALA A 97 3.32 4.01 -8.48
CA ALA A 97 2.92 5.26 -9.09
C ALA A 97 3.84 6.36 -8.60
N TYR A 98 3.78 7.49 -9.29
CA TYR A 98 4.56 8.67 -8.96
C TYR A 98 3.62 9.86 -8.87
N GLY A 99 3.90 10.78 -7.95
CA GLY A 99 3.26 12.08 -7.89
C GLY A 99 4.17 13.18 -8.42
N GLN A 100 3.98 14.39 -7.87
CA GLN A 100 4.87 15.52 -8.12
C GLN A 100 6.29 15.22 -7.60
N ASN A 101 7.29 15.85 -8.21
CA ASN A 101 8.71 15.72 -7.86
C ASN A 101 9.22 14.27 -7.82
N ASN A 102 8.63 13.38 -8.63
CA ASN A 102 8.94 11.94 -8.65
C ASN A 102 8.81 11.24 -7.28
N LYS A 103 7.99 11.76 -6.35
CA LYS A 103 7.68 11.02 -5.11
C LYS A 103 6.92 9.74 -5.47
N GLU A 104 7.37 8.62 -4.91
CA GLU A 104 6.83 7.28 -5.16
C GLU A 104 5.61 6.99 -4.27
N TYR A 105 4.61 6.32 -4.85
CA TYR A 105 3.39 5.89 -4.18
C TYR A 105 3.03 4.46 -4.55
N ALA A 106 2.39 3.77 -3.61
CA ALA A 106 1.72 2.50 -3.86
C ALA A 106 0.23 2.75 -4.10
N VAL A 107 -0.29 2.29 -5.23
CA VAL A 107 -1.71 2.34 -5.58
C VAL A 107 -2.30 0.94 -5.43
N LYS A 108 -3.00 0.69 -4.32
CA LYS A 108 -3.71 -0.56 -4.05
C LYS A 108 -5.13 -0.48 -4.62
N ILE A 109 -5.42 -1.33 -5.59
CA ILE A 109 -6.73 -1.43 -6.24
C ILE A 109 -7.36 -2.77 -5.85
N TYR A 110 -8.46 -2.73 -5.10
CA TYR A 110 -9.20 -3.94 -4.73
C TYR A 110 -10.04 -4.45 -5.89
N LYS A 111 -10.05 -5.77 -6.05
CA LYS A 111 -10.82 -6.49 -7.07
C LYS A 111 -12.28 -6.50 -6.68
N ILE A 112 -13.16 -6.10 -7.60
CA ILE A 112 -14.60 -6.12 -7.40
C ILE A 112 -15.12 -7.53 -7.69
N ASP A 113 -15.00 -8.43 -6.72
CA ASP A 113 -15.48 -9.81 -6.85
C ASP A 113 -16.30 -10.29 -5.65
N THR A 114 -17.26 -11.16 -5.94
CA THR A 114 -18.25 -11.64 -4.97
C THR A 114 -17.60 -12.45 -3.85
N ASN A 115 -16.59 -13.27 -4.12
CA ASN A 115 -15.99 -14.18 -3.13
C ASN A 115 -15.18 -13.39 -2.09
N THR A 116 -14.33 -12.49 -2.56
CA THR A 116 -13.57 -11.56 -1.72
C THR A 116 -14.52 -10.72 -0.87
N SER A 117 -15.61 -10.19 -1.44
CA SER A 117 -16.57 -9.38 -0.67
C SER A 117 -17.27 -10.17 0.46
N LYS A 118 -17.56 -11.46 0.25
CA LYS A 118 -18.14 -12.34 1.30
C LYS A 118 -17.15 -12.54 2.44
N TRP A 119 -15.88 -12.78 2.12
CA TRP A 119 -14.84 -12.93 3.14
C TRP A 119 -14.58 -11.62 3.91
N MET A 120 -14.43 -10.50 3.20
CA MET A 120 -14.24 -9.16 3.80
C MET A 120 -15.37 -8.82 4.77
N ARG A 121 -16.61 -9.17 4.44
CA ARG A 121 -17.77 -8.94 5.31
C ARG A 121 -17.57 -9.48 6.74
N ASN A 122 -16.87 -10.60 6.92
CA ASN A 122 -16.65 -11.22 8.24
C ASN A 122 -15.82 -10.37 9.19
N TYR A 123 -15.00 -9.45 8.67
CA TYR A 123 -14.17 -8.53 9.46
C TYR A 123 -14.75 -7.11 9.54
N ILE A 124 -15.85 -6.86 8.82
CA ILE A 124 -16.65 -5.63 8.95
C ILE A 124 -17.76 -5.86 10.00
N ILE A 125 -18.35 -7.06 10.02
CA ILE A 125 -19.33 -7.45 11.03
C ILE A 125 -18.64 -7.47 12.40
N GLY A 126 -19.25 -6.80 13.38
CA GLY A 126 -18.73 -6.68 14.73
C GLY A 126 -17.82 -5.47 14.96
N ASP A 127 -17.39 -4.78 13.90
CA ASP A 127 -16.67 -3.52 14.05
C ASP A 127 -17.68 -2.38 14.31
N PRO A 128 -17.65 -1.75 15.50
CA PRO A 128 -18.66 -0.77 15.92
C PRO A 128 -18.71 0.47 15.04
N ARG A 129 -17.69 0.70 14.20
CA ARG A 129 -17.63 1.82 13.24
C ARG A 129 -18.62 1.63 12.09
N PHE A 130 -19.12 0.42 11.84
CA PHE A 130 -19.99 0.09 10.71
C PHE A 130 -21.38 -0.38 11.16
N LYS A 131 -22.28 0.57 11.43
CA LYS A 131 -23.67 0.28 11.87
C LYS A 131 -24.52 -0.46 10.84
N LYS A 132 -24.26 -0.26 9.54
CA LYS A 132 -24.97 -0.92 8.44
C LYS A 132 -23.98 -1.40 7.39
N VAL A 133 -23.91 -2.70 7.19
CA VAL A 133 -23.06 -3.31 6.15
C VAL A 133 -23.88 -3.44 4.85
N PRO A 134 -23.44 -2.85 3.72
CA PRO A 134 -24.19 -2.91 2.47
C PRO A 134 -24.26 -4.34 1.92
N ASN A 135 -25.28 -4.65 1.12
CA ASN A 135 -25.40 -5.95 0.44
C ASN A 135 -24.70 -5.99 -0.93
N ASN A 136 -24.49 -4.83 -1.55
CA ASN A 136 -23.84 -4.73 -2.85
C ASN A 136 -22.32 -4.99 -2.75
N VAL A 137 -21.82 -5.91 -3.58
CA VAL A 137 -20.39 -6.32 -3.66
C VAL A 137 -19.45 -5.12 -3.71
N SER A 138 -19.65 -4.20 -4.66
CA SER A 138 -18.77 -3.03 -4.82
C SER A 138 -18.80 -2.11 -3.59
N LYS A 139 -19.96 -1.92 -2.96
CA LYS A 139 -20.07 -1.09 -1.74
C LYS A 139 -19.37 -1.71 -0.54
N ILE A 140 -19.36 -3.05 -0.43
CA ILE A 140 -18.59 -3.75 0.62
C ILE A 140 -17.10 -3.49 0.42
N ILE A 141 -16.63 -3.58 -0.82
CA ILE A 141 -15.21 -3.40 -1.16
C ILE A 141 -14.78 -1.94 -0.98
N TYR A 142 -15.64 -0.97 -1.30
CA TYR A 142 -15.35 0.43 -1.02
C TYR A 142 -15.30 0.71 0.48
N LEU A 143 -16.16 0.04 1.26
CA LEU A 143 -16.13 0.11 2.71
C LEU A 143 -14.83 -0.49 3.26
N TRP A 144 -14.37 -1.60 2.69
CA TRP A 144 -13.11 -2.25 3.02
C TRP A 144 -11.90 -1.35 2.74
N ALA A 145 -11.84 -0.76 1.55
CA ALA A 145 -10.79 0.19 1.19
C ALA A 145 -10.79 1.41 2.12
N SER A 146 -11.97 1.93 2.46
CA SER A 146 -12.13 3.01 3.44
C SER A 146 -11.70 2.60 4.84
N LYS A 147 -11.93 1.33 5.24
CA LYS A 147 -11.49 0.77 6.51
C LYS A 147 -9.96 0.74 6.58
N GLU A 148 -9.27 0.21 5.55
CA GLU A 148 -7.81 0.19 5.51
C GLU A 148 -7.22 1.60 5.57
N PHE A 149 -7.73 2.55 4.76
CA PHE A 149 -7.30 3.94 4.81
C PHE A 149 -7.42 4.55 6.22
N LYS A 150 -8.54 4.34 6.90
CA LYS A 150 -8.78 4.86 8.26
C LYS A 150 -7.89 4.19 9.30
N ASN A 151 -7.66 2.88 9.17
CA ASN A 151 -6.73 2.16 10.03
C ASN A 151 -5.30 2.68 9.84
N LEU A 152 -4.85 2.92 8.60
CA LEU A 152 -3.52 3.46 8.29
C LEU A 152 -3.37 4.85 8.89
N LYS A 153 -4.41 5.69 8.72
CA LYS A 153 -4.37 7.05 9.24
C LYS A 153 -4.29 7.08 10.77
N ARG A 154 -4.93 6.12 11.43
CA ARG A 154 -4.89 5.98 12.89
C ARG A 154 -3.51 5.50 13.36
N ALA A 155 -2.97 4.44 12.77
CA ALA A 155 -1.65 3.92 13.12
C ALA A 155 -0.53 4.92 12.83
N TYR A 156 -0.56 5.59 11.67
CA TYR A 156 0.42 6.59 11.28
C TYR A 156 0.44 7.80 12.23
N ARG A 157 -0.72 8.27 12.70
CA ARG A 157 -0.82 9.37 13.67
C ARG A 157 -0.16 9.05 15.02
N GLU A 158 -0.13 7.77 15.40
CA GLU A 158 0.56 7.32 16.62
C GLU A 158 2.07 7.07 16.39
N GLY A 159 2.59 7.43 15.20
CA GLY A 159 4.00 7.25 14.84
C GLY A 159 4.38 5.80 14.57
N LEU A 160 3.42 4.93 14.25
CA LEU A 160 3.70 3.53 13.95
C LEU A 160 4.24 3.35 12.54
N SER A 161 5.10 2.35 12.37
CA SER A 161 5.74 2.01 11.09
C SER A 161 4.75 1.38 10.11
N VAL A 162 3.96 2.22 9.44
CA VAL A 162 3.03 1.87 8.36
C VAL A 162 3.19 2.84 7.19
N PRO A 163 2.77 2.48 5.97
CA PRO A 163 2.71 3.45 4.86
C PRO A 163 1.77 4.62 5.21
N GLU A 164 2.20 5.86 4.96
CA GLU A 164 1.32 7.02 5.11
C GLU A 164 0.20 6.94 4.08
N PRO A 165 -1.08 6.94 4.49
CA PRO A 165 -2.19 6.92 3.54
C PRO A 165 -2.45 8.31 2.97
N LEU A 166 -2.34 8.45 1.66
CA LEU A 166 -2.53 9.74 0.96
C LEU A 166 -3.98 9.96 0.55
N TYR A 167 -4.59 8.97 -0.10
CA TYR A 167 -5.87 9.14 -0.76
C TYR A 167 -6.69 7.86 -0.80
N ILE A 168 -8.02 7.99 -0.77
CA ILE A 168 -8.95 6.89 -0.97
C ILE A 168 -10.15 7.32 -1.81
N LYS A 169 -10.48 6.54 -2.83
CA LYS A 169 -11.73 6.65 -3.57
C LYS A 169 -12.20 5.29 -4.04
N ASN A 170 -13.44 4.95 -3.71
CA ASN A 170 -14.05 3.69 -4.12
C ASN A 170 -13.15 2.50 -3.70
N ASN A 171 -12.65 1.73 -4.66
CA ASN A 171 -11.75 0.58 -4.47
C ASN A 171 -10.26 0.93 -4.67
N ILE A 172 -9.88 2.21 -4.65
CA ILE A 172 -8.51 2.69 -4.89
C ILE A 172 -7.98 3.35 -3.64
N LEU A 173 -6.89 2.82 -3.08
CA LEU A 173 -6.12 3.36 -1.98
C LEU A 173 -4.73 3.77 -2.48
N ILE A 174 -4.33 5.01 -2.21
CA ILE A 174 -2.98 5.52 -2.48
C ILE A 174 -2.30 5.77 -1.14
N MET A 175 -1.09 5.26 -1.00
CA MET A 175 -0.25 5.39 0.19
C MET A 175 1.22 5.49 -0.20
N ASP A 176 2.09 5.83 0.76
CA ASP A 176 3.53 5.84 0.52
C ASP A 176 4.02 4.49 -0.01
N TYR A 177 4.94 4.56 -0.98
CA TYR A 177 5.66 3.38 -1.46
C TYR A 177 6.80 3.03 -0.50
N ILE A 178 7.01 1.73 -0.26
CA ILE A 178 8.09 1.23 0.59
C ILE A 178 9.04 0.41 -0.29
N GLY A 179 10.20 0.98 -0.60
CA GLY A 179 11.18 0.41 -1.51
C GLY A 179 12.19 1.45 -1.99
N PHE A 180 12.92 1.12 -3.05
CA PHE A 180 13.90 2.00 -3.68
C PHE A 180 13.69 2.00 -5.19
N GLY A 181 13.32 3.16 -5.76
CA GLY A 181 13.05 3.23 -7.19
C GLY A 181 11.88 2.31 -7.55
N SER A 182 12.08 1.47 -8.55
CA SER A 182 11.10 0.47 -8.97
C SER A 182 11.12 -0.83 -8.14
N ILE A 183 12.01 -0.96 -7.14
CA ILE A 183 12.23 -2.20 -6.40
C ILE A 183 11.51 -2.13 -5.06
N PRO A 184 10.45 -2.93 -4.83
CA PRO A 184 9.73 -2.91 -3.58
C PRO A 184 10.57 -3.51 -2.47
N ALA A 185 10.38 -3.02 -1.24
CA ALA A 185 10.98 -3.65 -0.08
C ALA A 185 10.53 -5.12 0.01
N PRO A 186 11.45 -6.05 0.29
CA PRO A 186 11.10 -7.47 0.44
C PRO A 186 10.18 -7.68 1.64
N LYS A 187 9.33 -8.71 1.56
CA LYS A 187 8.57 -9.18 2.73
C LYS A 187 9.50 -9.88 3.70
N LEU A 188 9.20 -9.80 4.99
CA LEU A 188 9.99 -10.43 6.03
C LEU A 188 10.10 -11.95 5.85
N LYS A 189 9.04 -12.61 5.32
CA LYS A 189 9.06 -14.03 4.94
C LYS A 189 10.20 -14.41 3.98
N ASP A 190 10.63 -13.46 3.14
CA ASP A 190 11.63 -13.69 2.09
C ASP A 190 13.05 -13.34 2.59
N ILE A 191 13.17 -12.83 3.82
CA ILE A 191 14.43 -12.53 4.48
C ILE A 191 14.89 -13.74 5.29
N LYS A 192 16.00 -14.36 4.87
CA LYS A 192 16.59 -15.52 5.57
C LYS A 192 17.33 -15.12 6.85
N PHE A 193 18.10 -14.04 6.78
CA PHE A 193 18.98 -13.59 7.86
C PHE A 193 18.84 -12.07 8.02
N PRO A 194 17.87 -11.59 8.81
CA PRO A 194 17.81 -10.17 9.15
C PRO A 194 19.08 -9.78 9.90
N LYS A 195 19.60 -8.57 9.65
CA LYS A 195 20.90 -8.14 10.19
C LYS A 195 20.92 -8.05 11.72
N ASP A 196 19.81 -7.61 12.29
CA ASP A 196 19.60 -7.49 13.73
C ASP A 196 18.19 -8.01 14.08
N PRO A 197 18.05 -9.34 14.26
CA PRO A 197 16.75 -9.95 14.51
C PRO A 197 16.13 -9.53 15.85
N ILE A 198 16.96 -9.30 16.88
CA ILE A 198 16.50 -8.91 18.21
C ILE A 198 15.88 -7.51 18.15
N LYS A 199 16.56 -6.56 17.51
CA LYS A 199 16.01 -5.23 17.28
C LYS A 199 14.74 -5.29 16.44
N LEU A 200 14.72 -6.11 15.39
CA LEU A 200 13.55 -6.28 14.53
C LEU A 200 12.35 -6.83 15.31
N LEU A 201 12.55 -7.84 16.16
CA LEU A 201 11.53 -8.36 17.08
C LEU A 201 11.02 -7.24 17.97
N ASN A 202 11.91 -6.51 18.66
CA ASN A 202 11.53 -5.41 19.55
C ASN A 202 10.72 -4.32 18.84
N GLU A 203 11.08 -3.94 17.61
CA GLU A 203 10.31 -2.97 16.82
C GLU A 203 8.91 -3.50 16.44
N ILE A 204 8.74 -4.81 16.19
CA ILE A 204 7.44 -5.44 15.93
C ILE A 204 6.61 -5.55 17.22
N LEU A 205 7.22 -5.93 18.35
CA LEU A 205 6.53 -5.98 19.65
C LEU A 205 6.07 -4.58 20.07
N TYR A 206 6.92 -3.57 19.90
CA TYR A 206 6.55 -2.17 20.08
C TYR A 206 5.36 -1.77 19.19
N PHE A 207 5.36 -2.20 17.92
CA PHE A 207 4.24 -1.97 17.02
C PHE A 207 2.94 -2.60 17.55
N ILE A 208 2.94 -3.89 17.92
CA ILE A 208 1.75 -4.60 18.43
C ILE A 208 1.19 -3.88 19.66
N LYS A 209 2.06 -3.58 20.63
CA LYS A 209 1.68 -2.90 21.87
C LYS A 209 1.03 -1.54 21.60
N ASN A 210 1.67 -0.69 20.80
CA ASN A 210 1.15 0.65 20.55
C ASN A 210 -0.03 0.68 19.57
N LEU A 211 -0.15 -0.31 18.68
CA LEU A 211 -1.34 -0.48 17.87
C LEU A 211 -2.56 -0.74 18.76
N TYR A 212 -2.41 -1.58 19.80
CA TYR A 212 -3.45 -1.84 20.79
C TYR A 212 -3.70 -0.64 21.71
N GLN A 213 -2.66 -0.14 22.37
CA GLN A 213 -2.81 0.83 23.47
C GLN A 213 -3.09 2.25 22.98
N LYS A 214 -2.42 2.69 21.91
CA LYS A 214 -2.55 4.07 21.41
C LYS A 214 -3.52 4.14 20.23
N ALA A 215 -3.34 3.26 19.25
CA ALA A 215 -4.21 3.24 18.09
C ALA A 215 -5.51 2.46 18.31
N ALA A 216 -5.76 1.87 19.49
CA ALA A 216 -6.97 1.07 19.81
C ALA A 216 -7.44 0.17 18.66
N LEU A 217 -6.47 -0.55 18.08
CA LEU A 217 -6.63 -1.48 16.98
C LEU A 217 -5.86 -2.78 17.30
N VAL A 218 -6.37 -3.89 16.76
CA VAL A 218 -5.64 -5.16 16.64
C VAL A 218 -5.46 -5.41 15.15
N HIS A 219 -4.26 -5.77 14.69
CA HIS A 219 -4.01 -6.00 13.26
C HIS A 219 -4.89 -7.13 12.73
N GLY A 220 -5.01 -8.18 13.51
CA GLY A 220 -5.87 -9.33 13.30
C GLY A 220 -5.54 -10.15 12.08
N ASP A 221 -4.29 -10.10 11.60
CA ASP A 221 -3.69 -11.00 10.60
C ASP A 221 -2.17 -10.75 10.48
N LEU A 222 -1.51 -10.37 11.59
CA LEU A 222 -0.10 -10.02 11.56
C LEU A 222 0.75 -11.29 11.41
N SER A 223 1.69 -11.25 10.47
CA SER A 223 2.65 -12.31 10.16
C SER A 223 3.80 -11.75 9.31
N GLU A 224 4.84 -12.54 9.10
CA GLU A 224 5.99 -12.24 8.24
C GLU A 224 5.60 -11.99 6.77
N PHE A 225 4.39 -12.37 6.35
CA PHE A 225 3.84 -12.10 5.01
C PHE A 225 3.37 -10.65 4.84
N ASN A 226 3.07 -9.97 5.94
CA ASN A 226 2.45 -8.64 6.01
C ASN A 226 3.40 -7.59 6.61
N ILE A 227 4.68 -7.93 6.74
CA ILE A 227 5.75 -7.04 7.19
C ILE A 227 6.74 -6.89 6.04
N LEU A 228 6.99 -5.65 5.62
CA LEU A 228 8.09 -5.32 4.72
C LEU A 228 9.35 -5.03 5.53
N TYR A 229 10.50 -5.48 5.04
CA TYR A 229 11.80 -5.20 5.64
C TYR A 229 12.51 -4.12 4.82
N HIS A 230 12.53 -2.90 5.35
CA HIS A 230 13.06 -1.72 4.65
C HIS A 230 14.01 -0.96 5.57
N ASN A 231 15.22 -0.64 5.11
CA ASN A 231 16.24 0.04 5.91
C ASN A 231 16.50 -0.60 7.28
N GLN A 232 16.52 -1.94 7.31
CA GLN A 232 16.68 -2.74 8.52
C GLN A 232 15.56 -2.58 9.56
N LYS A 233 14.40 -2.04 9.16
CA LYS A 233 13.22 -1.83 10.01
C LYS A 233 12.00 -2.55 9.44
N PRO A 234 11.05 -2.98 10.29
CA PRO A 234 9.77 -3.51 9.85
C PRO A 234 8.84 -2.36 9.45
N VAL A 235 8.15 -2.51 8.32
CA VAL A 235 7.02 -1.65 7.92
C VAL A 235 5.81 -2.55 7.75
N ILE A 236 4.79 -2.35 8.58
CA ILE A 236 3.61 -3.18 8.62
C ILE A 236 2.63 -2.71 7.54
N ILE A 237 2.17 -3.64 6.70
CA ILE A 237 1.25 -3.39 5.60
C ILE A 237 -0.03 -4.23 5.76
N ASP A 238 -1.03 -3.95 4.92
CA ASP A 238 -2.28 -4.70 4.86
C ASP A 238 -3.09 -4.77 6.17
N ILE A 239 -3.24 -3.62 6.82
CA ILE A 239 -4.07 -3.48 8.02
C ILE A 239 -5.57 -3.35 7.70
N SER A 240 -5.99 -3.94 6.59
CA SER A 240 -7.38 -3.97 6.13
C SER A 240 -8.25 -4.84 7.03
N GLN A 241 -7.69 -5.94 7.53
CA GLN A 241 -8.31 -6.86 8.47
C GLN A 241 -8.37 -6.30 9.90
N ALA A 242 -7.60 -5.25 10.21
CA ALA A 242 -7.50 -4.71 11.57
C ALA A 242 -8.85 -4.26 12.14
N VAL A 243 -9.13 -4.71 13.36
CA VAL A 243 -10.38 -4.45 14.10
C VAL A 243 -10.11 -3.52 15.27
N THR A 244 -11.16 -2.87 15.79
CA THR A 244 -11.03 -2.10 17.03
C THR A 244 -10.91 -3.03 18.24
N ILE A 245 -10.33 -2.54 19.33
CA ILE A 245 -10.26 -3.30 20.60
C ILE A 245 -11.64 -3.65 21.19
N HIS A 246 -12.70 -2.96 20.75
CA HIS A 246 -14.08 -3.23 21.16
C HIS A 246 -14.75 -4.33 20.32
N HIS A 247 -14.05 -4.89 19.34
CA HIS A 247 -14.55 -5.99 18.54
C HIS A 247 -14.66 -7.26 19.40
N PRO A 248 -15.74 -8.06 19.33
CA PRO A 248 -15.92 -9.24 20.19
C PRO A 248 -14.81 -10.30 20.08
N LYS A 249 -14.02 -10.25 19.00
CA LYS A 249 -12.89 -11.15 18.74
C LYS A 249 -11.52 -10.46 18.82
N ALA A 250 -11.43 -9.23 19.34
CA ALA A 250 -10.20 -8.45 19.35
C ALA A 250 -9.05 -9.21 20.05
N GLU A 251 -9.27 -9.73 21.25
CA GLU A 251 -8.24 -10.47 22.00
C GLU A 251 -7.87 -11.79 21.32
N VAL A 252 -8.83 -12.52 20.74
CA VAL A 252 -8.55 -13.74 19.95
C VAL A 252 -7.62 -13.44 18.78
N PHE A 253 -7.85 -12.32 18.10
CA PHE A 253 -6.99 -11.85 17.01
C PHE A 253 -5.61 -11.40 17.52
N LEU A 254 -5.55 -10.75 18.68
CA LEU A 254 -4.29 -10.32 19.28
C LEU A 254 -3.41 -11.52 19.66
N VAL A 255 -3.97 -12.53 20.32
CA VAL A 255 -3.26 -13.77 20.66
C VAL A 255 -2.72 -14.46 19.40
N ARG A 256 -3.51 -14.47 18.31
CA ARG A 256 -3.08 -15.02 17.02
C ARG A 256 -1.91 -14.24 16.43
N ASP A 257 -1.98 -12.91 16.41
CA ASP A 257 -0.93 -12.03 15.90
C ASP A 257 0.38 -12.23 16.69
N ILE A 258 0.31 -12.24 18.02
CA ILE A 258 1.46 -12.51 18.91
C ILE A 258 2.05 -13.88 18.59
N THR A 259 1.21 -14.92 18.51
CA THR A 259 1.65 -16.29 18.24
C THR A 259 2.36 -16.41 16.90
N ASN A 260 1.82 -15.80 15.84
CA ASN A 260 2.43 -15.84 14.51
C ASN A 260 3.82 -15.20 14.52
N ILE A 261 3.96 -14.03 15.14
CA ILE A 261 5.25 -13.34 15.23
C ILE A 261 6.25 -14.16 16.03
N PHE A 262 5.85 -14.70 17.18
CA PHE A 262 6.76 -15.46 18.03
C PHE A 262 7.21 -16.73 17.32
N ASN A 263 6.28 -17.44 16.65
CA ASN A 263 6.63 -18.62 15.85
C ASN A 263 7.62 -18.30 14.73
N TYR A 264 7.48 -17.16 14.04
CA TYR A 264 8.46 -16.73 13.04
C TYR A 264 9.85 -16.54 13.67
N PHE A 265 9.95 -15.82 14.79
CA PHE A 265 11.24 -15.58 15.45
C PHE A 265 11.85 -16.84 16.07
N ASP A 266 11.03 -17.75 16.61
CA ASP A 266 11.44 -19.08 17.06
C ASP A 266 12.11 -19.85 15.90
N THR A 267 11.54 -19.81 14.68
CA THR A 267 12.08 -20.54 13.51
C THR A 267 13.44 -20.03 13.04
N ILE A 268 13.77 -18.78 13.31
CA ILE A 268 15.09 -18.18 12.98
C ILE A 268 16.04 -18.14 14.18
N GLY A 269 15.71 -18.85 15.27
CA GLY A 269 16.59 -19.06 16.42
C GLY A 269 16.72 -17.84 17.35
N VAL A 270 15.71 -16.98 17.39
CA VAL A 270 15.69 -15.79 18.24
C VAL A 270 14.87 -16.09 19.48
N GLU A 271 15.44 -15.84 20.66
CA GLU A 271 14.71 -15.98 21.91
C GLU A 271 13.58 -14.94 21.98
N VAL A 272 12.36 -15.42 22.22
CA VAL A 272 11.16 -14.61 22.36
C VAL A 272 10.72 -14.59 23.83
N PRO A 273 10.06 -13.52 24.30
CA PRO A 273 9.53 -13.49 25.66
C PRO A 273 8.41 -14.53 25.84
N ASN A 274 7.92 -14.68 27.07
CA ASN A 274 6.72 -15.47 27.31
C ASN A 274 5.52 -14.81 26.59
N ARG A 275 4.75 -15.62 25.85
CA ARG A 275 3.58 -15.17 25.07
C ARG A 275 2.48 -14.58 25.96
N GLU A 276 2.26 -15.17 27.12
CA GLU A 276 1.23 -14.76 28.09
C GLU A 276 1.64 -13.44 28.77
N ASP A 277 2.88 -13.32 29.23
CA ASP A 277 3.39 -12.10 29.83
C ASP A 277 3.31 -10.92 28.84
N PHE A 278 3.73 -11.13 27.58
CA PHE A 278 3.63 -10.09 26.55
C PHE A 278 2.16 -9.75 26.22
N TYR A 279 1.27 -10.74 26.21
CA TYR A 279 -0.16 -10.48 26.02
C TYR A 279 -0.71 -9.56 27.12
N TYR A 280 -0.45 -9.87 28.39
CA TYR A 280 -0.89 -9.06 29.53
C TYR A 280 -0.27 -7.66 29.51
N GLU A 281 1.00 -7.54 29.13
CA GLU A 281 1.66 -6.26 28.88
C GLU A 281 0.92 -5.43 27.82
N VAL A 282 0.50 -6.05 26.71
CA VAL A 282 -0.21 -5.35 25.62
C VAL A 282 -1.57 -4.84 26.09
N ILE A 283 -2.32 -5.63 26.84
CA ILE A 283 -3.66 -5.24 27.30
C ILE A 283 -3.66 -4.39 28.58
N ASN A 284 -2.47 -4.03 29.10
CA ASN A 284 -2.28 -3.28 30.35
C ASN A 284 -2.98 -3.95 31.55
N LEU A 285 -2.90 -5.28 31.64
CA LEU A 285 -3.20 -5.98 32.87
C LEU A 285 -1.86 -6.27 33.55
N GLU A 286 -1.64 -5.63 34.70
CA GLU A 286 -0.55 -5.97 35.63
C GLU A 286 -0.82 -7.29 36.34
#